data_AF-A0A6L5DXE8-F1
#
_entry.id   AF-A0A6L5DXE8-F1
#
_cell.length_a   1.000
_cell.length_b   1.000
_cell.length_c   1.000
_cell.angle_alpha   90.00
_cell.angle_beta   90.00
_cell.angle_gamma   90.00
#
_symmetry.space_group_name_H-M   'P 1'
#
loop_
_entity.id
_entity.type
_entity.pdbx_description
1 polymer ?
#
loop_
_entity_poly.entity_id
_entity_poly.type
_entity_poly.pdbx_seq_one_letter_code
_entity_poly.pdbx_strand_id
1 'polypeptide(L)'
;MMQIKSPLEITRLLLSENPADREKGYNAFLGRTHWVKGNTTANLCNLACVQFRLNPRHVKIYPPRFLSPGSLWASQSRLEQEKLLMVDTAHEYIEEKGEEFPPIIVWDLFQEKRIRFIVHDGHHRSWFFNDKKSKVNAVILQPIENYKIVEKCLSQAFQIRRLAINLPIF
;
A
#
# COMPACT_ATOMS: atom_id res chain seq x y z
N MET A 1 18.74 -13.01 -2.91
CA MET A 1 17.91 -11.82 -3.26
C MET A 1 16.61 -12.31 -3.85
N MET A 2 15.44 -11.91 -3.33
CA MET A 2 14.16 -12.23 -3.98
C MET A 2 14.10 -11.48 -5.31
N GLN A 3 14.03 -12.22 -6.42
CA GLN A 3 13.77 -11.65 -7.73
C GLN A 3 12.36 -11.04 -7.72
N ILE A 4 12.23 -9.77 -8.09
CA ILE A 4 10.92 -9.10 -8.19
C ILE A 4 10.15 -9.78 -9.32
N LYS A 5 9.19 -10.63 -8.98
CA LYS A 5 8.30 -11.31 -9.92
C LYS A 5 7.21 -10.36 -10.43
N SER A 6 6.72 -10.62 -11.65
CA SER A 6 5.58 -9.88 -12.22
C SER A 6 4.28 -10.21 -11.47
N PRO A 7 3.26 -9.33 -11.49
CA PRO A 7 1.97 -9.63 -10.86
C PRO A 7 1.36 -10.94 -11.35
N LEU A 8 1.38 -11.19 -12.66
CA LEU A 8 0.87 -12.44 -13.26
C LEU A 8 1.64 -13.68 -12.78
N GLU A 9 2.97 -13.59 -12.67
CA GLU A 9 3.77 -14.70 -12.14
C GLU A 9 3.44 -15.00 -10.68
N ILE A 10 3.24 -13.96 -9.87
CA ILE A 10 2.87 -14.09 -8.46
C ILE A 10 1.48 -14.75 -8.34
N THR A 11 0.50 -14.26 -9.10
CA THR A 11 -0.84 -14.87 -9.15
C THR A 11 -0.77 -16.34 -9.53
N ARG A 12 -0.02 -16.69 -10.59
CA ARG A 12 0.14 -18.08 -11.03
C ARG A 12 0.76 -18.97 -9.94
N LEU A 13 1.75 -18.45 -9.20
CA LEU A 13 2.37 -19.18 -8.10
C LEU A 13 1.38 -19.40 -6.95
N LEU A 14 0.60 -18.38 -6.57
CA LEU A 14 -0.39 -18.45 -5.50
C LEU A 14 -1.54 -19.43 -5.81
N LEU A 15 -1.90 -19.58 -7.09
CA LEU A 15 -2.90 -20.53 -7.58
C LEU A 15 -2.35 -21.95 -7.83
N SER A 16 -1.05 -22.19 -7.64
CA SER A 16 -0.45 -23.50 -7.87
C SER A 16 -1.01 -24.55 -6.91
N GLU A 17 -1.20 -25.78 -7.38
CA GLU A 17 -1.53 -26.91 -6.51
C GLU A 17 -0.36 -27.31 -5.60
N ASN A 18 0.87 -26.95 -5.97
CA ASN A 18 2.07 -27.22 -5.17
C ASN A 18 2.20 -26.21 -4.02
N PRO A 19 2.14 -26.65 -2.74
CA PRO A 19 2.25 -25.76 -1.59
C PRO A 19 3.53 -24.91 -1.58
N ALA A 20 4.65 -25.46 -2.03
CA ALA A 20 5.92 -24.75 -2.07
C ALA A 20 5.92 -23.60 -3.09
N ASP A 21 5.16 -23.72 -4.17
CA ASP A 21 5.01 -22.65 -5.15
C ASP A 21 4.08 -21.56 -4.65
N ARG A 22 3.00 -21.92 -3.95
CA ARG A 22 2.11 -20.95 -3.29
C ARG A 22 2.88 -20.11 -2.28
N GLU A 23 3.73 -20.74 -1.46
CA GLU A 23 4.59 -20.05 -0.50
C GLU A 23 5.59 -19.10 -1.19
N LYS A 24 6.20 -19.51 -2.30
CA LYS A 24 7.05 -18.61 -3.12
C LYS A 24 6.25 -17.43 -3.66
N GLY A 25 5.04 -17.67 -4.13
CA GLY A 25 4.11 -16.63 -4.59
C GLY A 25 3.80 -15.63 -3.48
N TYR A 26 3.47 -16.12 -2.29
CA TYR A 26 3.21 -15.30 -1.12
C TYR A 26 4.42 -14.46 -0.71
N ASN A 27 5.60 -15.05 -0.61
CA ASN A 27 6.83 -14.32 -0.29
C ASN A 27 7.15 -13.24 -1.34
N ALA A 28 6.91 -13.53 -2.62
CA ALA A 28 7.07 -12.55 -3.68
C ALA A 28 6.04 -11.40 -3.56
N PHE A 29 4.79 -11.70 -3.21
CA PHE A 29 3.76 -10.69 -2.91
C PHE A 29 4.19 -9.78 -1.75
N LEU A 30 4.61 -10.35 -0.62
CA LEU A 30 5.11 -9.60 0.54
C LEU A 30 6.32 -8.73 0.20
N GLY A 31 7.21 -9.23 -0.67
CA GLY A 31 8.34 -8.46 -1.19
C GLY A 31 7.91 -7.21 -1.97
N ARG A 32 6.81 -7.29 -2.73
CA ARG A 32 6.25 -6.15 -3.49
C ARG A 32 5.52 -5.14 -2.61
N THR A 33 4.91 -5.59 -1.51
CA THR A 33 4.27 -4.70 -0.53
C THR A 33 5.26 -4.15 0.49
N HIS A 34 6.54 -4.55 0.41
CA HIS A 34 7.57 -4.25 1.39
C HIS A 34 7.17 -4.63 2.83
N TRP A 35 6.31 -5.65 2.98
CA TRP A 35 5.83 -6.15 4.25
C TRP A 35 6.31 -7.58 4.44
N VAL A 36 7.62 -7.75 4.63
CA VAL A 36 8.21 -9.06 4.89
C VAL A 36 8.30 -9.31 6.40
N LYS A 37 8.30 -10.58 6.80
CA LYS A 37 8.41 -11.00 8.20
C LYS A 37 9.61 -10.31 8.89
N GLY A 38 9.35 -9.61 10.00
CA GLY A 38 10.34 -8.78 10.71
C GLY A 38 10.30 -7.28 10.37
N ASN A 39 9.49 -6.85 9.40
CA ASN A 39 9.28 -5.43 9.14
C ASN A 39 8.34 -4.80 10.18
N THR A 40 8.77 -3.65 10.68
CA THR A 40 8.01 -2.79 11.58
C THR A 40 7.40 -1.61 10.82
N THR A 41 6.48 -0.88 11.45
CA THR A 41 5.99 0.41 10.92
C THR A 41 7.13 1.41 10.64
N ALA A 42 8.24 1.33 11.39
CA ALA A 42 9.44 2.12 11.15
C ALA A 42 10.15 1.73 9.84
N ASN A 43 10.15 0.46 9.46
CA ASN A 43 10.69 0.03 8.17
C ASN A 43 9.88 0.61 7.00
N LEU A 44 8.55 0.64 7.11
CA LEU A 44 7.68 1.25 6.10
C LEU A 44 7.87 2.77 6.02
N CYS A 45 8.06 3.44 7.17
CA CYS A 45 8.42 4.87 7.20
C CYS A 45 9.75 5.13 6.48
N ASN A 46 10.79 4.34 6.80
CA ASN A 46 12.10 4.48 6.16
C ASN A 46 12.01 4.27 4.65
N LEU A 47 11.25 3.27 4.19
CA LEU A 47 11.01 3.04 2.77
C LEU A 47 10.37 4.26 2.10
N ALA A 48 9.25 4.75 2.65
CA ALA A 48 8.53 5.90 2.09
C ALA A 48 9.43 7.16 2.07
N CYS A 49 10.20 7.38 3.13
CA CYS A 49 11.16 8.47 3.21
C CYS A 49 12.28 8.32 2.18
N VAL A 50 12.83 7.13 1.97
CA VAL A 50 13.87 6.89 0.95
C VAL A 50 13.34 7.19 -0.45
N GLN A 51 12.13 6.74 -0.77
CA GLN A 51 11.50 6.99 -2.07
C GLN A 51 11.29 8.49 -2.34
N PHE A 52 11.01 9.27 -1.30
CA PHE A 52 10.84 10.73 -1.39
C PHE A 52 12.09 11.54 -1.03
N ARG A 53 13.22 10.89 -0.71
CA ARG A 53 14.46 11.53 -0.22
C ARG A 53 14.23 12.45 1.00
N LEU A 54 13.39 11.99 1.93
CA LEU A 54 13.06 12.67 3.18
C LEU A 54 13.90 12.11 4.35
N ASN A 55 14.05 12.90 5.41
CA ASN A 55 14.65 12.43 6.66
C ASN A 55 13.57 11.78 7.55
N PRO A 56 13.66 10.48 7.88
CA PRO A 56 12.67 9.79 8.72
C PRO A 56 12.50 10.40 10.11
N ARG A 57 13.52 11.08 10.64
CA ARG A 57 13.44 11.76 11.95
C ARG A 57 12.40 12.88 11.97
N HIS A 58 12.04 13.42 10.81
CA HIS A 58 11.06 14.51 10.69
C HIS A 58 9.66 13.98 10.34
N VAL A 59 9.44 12.66 10.51
CA VAL A 59 8.17 11.99 10.23
C VAL A 59 7.71 11.26 11.49
N LYS A 60 6.51 11.63 11.96
CA LYS A 60 5.83 10.91 13.03
C LYS A 60 5.12 9.70 12.47
N ILE A 61 5.39 8.54 13.05
CA ILE A 61 4.72 7.28 12.72
C ILE A 61 3.59 7.10 13.74
N TYR A 62 2.36 6.98 13.26
CA TYR A 62 1.24 6.58 14.10
C TYR A 62 1.10 5.06 14.15
N PRO A 63 0.53 4.51 15.24
CA PRO A 63 0.14 3.11 15.27
C PRO A 63 -0.74 2.74 14.07
N PRO A 64 -0.61 1.52 13.51
CA PRO A 64 -1.49 1.06 12.45
C PRO A 64 -2.95 1.18 12.87
N ARG A 65 -3.80 1.64 11.94
CA ARG A 65 -5.24 1.72 12.19
C ARG A 65 -6.02 1.39 10.93
N PHE A 66 -7.23 0.87 11.15
CA PHE A 66 -8.17 0.61 10.08
C PHE A 66 -8.79 1.92 9.58
N LEU A 67 -8.60 2.20 8.29
CA LEU A 67 -9.19 3.34 7.59
C LEU A 67 -10.28 2.88 6.62
N SER A 68 -11.31 3.71 6.44
CA SER A 68 -12.26 3.51 5.35
C SER A 68 -11.57 3.88 4.03
N PRO A 69 -11.61 3.01 3.00
CA PRO A 69 -11.07 3.34 1.68
C PRO A 69 -11.66 4.63 1.07
N GLY A 70 -12.91 4.98 1.42
CA GLY A 70 -13.58 6.19 0.96
C GLY A 70 -12.99 7.51 1.48
N SER A 71 -12.04 7.48 2.42
CA SER A 71 -11.33 8.68 2.89
C SER A 71 -9.90 8.81 2.34
N LEU A 72 -9.48 7.89 1.47
CA LEU A 72 -8.11 7.77 1.00
C LEU A 72 -7.94 8.36 -0.41
N TRP A 73 -7.05 9.34 -0.53
CA TRP A 73 -6.73 10.02 -1.78
C TRP A 73 -5.63 9.30 -2.55
N ALA A 74 -5.75 9.30 -3.87
CA ALA A 74 -4.78 8.71 -4.76
C ALA A 74 -3.52 9.57 -4.89
N SER A 75 -2.37 8.92 -5.07
CA SER A 75 -1.12 9.54 -5.51
C SER A 75 -0.65 8.98 -6.86
N GLN A 76 -1.41 8.06 -7.45
CA GLN A 76 -1.22 7.52 -8.80
C GLN A 76 -2.51 7.68 -9.62
N SER A 77 -2.41 7.62 -10.95
CA SER A 77 -3.51 7.97 -11.86
C SER A 77 -4.42 6.82 -12.27
N ARG A 78 -4.01 5.57 -12.06
CA ARG A 78 -4.71 4.38 -12.56
C ARG A 78 -4.32 3.13 -11.77
N LEU A 79 -5.09 2.06 -11.92
CA LEU A 79 -4.87 0.76 -11.30
C LEU A 79 -4.71 -0.31 -12.37
N GLU A 80 -3.61 -1.06 -12.34
CA GLU A 80 -3.43 -2.24 -13.20
C GLU A 80 -4.34 -3.39 -12.76
N GLN A 81 -5.13 -3.95 -13.68
CA GLN A 81 -6.01 -5.10 -13.44
C GLN A 81 -5.24 -6.32 -12.93
N GLU A 82 -4.06 -6.58 -13.47
CA GLU A 82 -3.20 -7.72 -13.05
C GLU A 82 -2.78 -7.63 -11.58
N LYS A 83 -2.59 -6.42 -11.04
CA LYS A 83 -2.25 -6.23 -9.63
C LYS A 83 -3.48 -6.36 -8.73
N LEU A 84 -4.68 -6.02 -9.21
CA LEU A 84 -5.92 -6.29 -8.48
C LEU A 84 -6.12 -7.79 -8.32
N LEU A 85 -5.96 -8.56 -9.41
CA LEU A 85 -6.04 -10.02 -9.37
C LEU A 85 -4.99 -10.61 -8.41
N MET A 86 -3.73 -10.15 -8.48
CA MET A 86 -2.69 -10.56 -7.55
C MET A 86 -3.05 -10.30 -6.08
N VAL A 87 -3.66 -9.14 -5.78
CA VAL A 87 -4.10 -8.79 -4.42
C VAL A 87 -5.23 -9.70 -3.94
N ASP A 88 -6.22 -9.99 -4.79
CA ASP A 88 -7.34 -10.88 -4.48
C ASP A 88 -6.84 -12.31 -4.19
N THR A 89 -6.01 -12.87 -5.09
CA THR A 89 -5.42 -14.20 -4.88
C THR A 89 -4.52 -14.27 -3.64
N ALA A 90 -3.75 -13.21 -3.36
CA ALA A 90 -2.94 -13.15 -2.15
C ALA A 90 -3.81 -13.11 -0.88
N HIS A 91 -4.96 -12.43 -0.92
CA HIS A 91 -5.91 -12.38 0.18
C HIS A 91 -6.45 -13.77 0.52
N GLU A 92 -6.88 -14.54 -0.48
CA GLU A 92 -7.36 -15.92 -0.28
C GLU A 92 -6.29 -16.80 0.39
N TYR A 93 -5.04 -16.71 -0.06
CA TYR A 93 -3.93 -17.43 0.56
C TYR A 93 -3.71 -17.01 2.03
N ILE A 94 -3.75 -15.71 2.30
CA ILE A 94 -3.54 -15.15 3.64
C ILE A 94 -4.65 -15.61 4.60
N GLU A 95 -5.91 -15.59 4.15
CA GLU A 95 -7.05 -16.08 4.93
C GLU A 95 -6.93 -17.58 5.23
N GLU A 96 -6.55 -18.39 4.23
CA GLU A 96 -6.34 -19.84 4.42
C GLU A 96 -5.25 -20.13 5.47
N LYS A 97 -4.18 -19.33 5.50
CA LYS A 97 -3.05 -19.53 6.43
C LYS A 97 -3.22 -18.82 7.77
N GLY A 98 -4.23 -17.97 7.93
CA GLY A 98 -4.40 -17.14 9.13
C GLY A 98 -3.29 -16.11 9.32
N GLU A 99 -2.70 -15.63 8.23
CA GLU A 99 -1.60 -14.65 8.24
C GLU A 99 -2.13 -13.20 8.28
N GLU A 100 -1.25 -12.23 8.58
CA GLU A 100 -1.64 -10.81 8.56
C GLU A 100 -1.56 -10.23 7.13
N PHE A 101 -2.65 -9.58 6.71
CA PHE A 101 -2.66 -8.88 5.42
C PHE A 101 -1.80 -7.61 5.46
N PRO A 102 -0.89 -7.39 4.49
CA PRO A 102 0.02 -6.24 4.49
C PRO A 102 -0.70 -4.88 4.57
N PRO A 103 -0.34 -3.99 5.52
CA PRO A 103 -0.94 -2.68 5.65
C PRO A 103 -0.53 -1.75 4.50
N ILE A 104 -1.38 -0.78 4.18
CA ILE A 104 -1.05 0.29 3.23
C ILE A 104 -0.23 1.40 3.91
N ILE A 105 0.46 2.22 3.13
CA ILE A 105 1.17 3.40 3.63
C ILE A 105 0.38 4.65 3.26
N VAL A 106 0.08 5.50 4.23
CA VAL A 106 -0.70 6.73 4.05
C VAL A 106 0.04 7.92 4.65
N TRP A 107 0.17 9.00 3.90
CA TRP A 107 0.58 10.30 4.42
C TRP A 107 -0.61 11.06 4.98
N ASP A 108 -0.52 11.53 6.23
CA ASP A 108 -1.47 12.47 6.85
C ASP A 108 -0.95 13.90 6.68
N LEU A 109 -1.40 14.55 5.62
CA LEU A 109 -1.21 15.97 5.35
C LEU A 109 -2.23 16.79 6.15
N PHE A 110 -2.12 16.77 7.48
CA PHE A 110 -3.12 17.35 8.40
C PHE A 110 -3.34 18.87 8.25
N GLN A 111 -2.38 19.60 7.68
CA GLN A 111 -2.54 21.04 7.38
C GLN A 111 -3.40 21.27 6.13
N GLU A 112 -3.55 20.25 5.27
CA GLU A 112 -4.37 20.26 4.08
C GLU A 112 -5.76 19.70 4.38
N LYS A 113 -6.78 20.57 4.41
CA LYS A 113 -8.14 20.18 4.75
C LYS A 113 -8.85 19.43 3.62
N ARG A 114 -8.44 19.60 2.36
CA ARG A 114 -9.15 19.02 1.20
C ARG A 114 -8.64 17.61 0.88
N ILE A 115 -7.33 17.40 0.94
CA ILE A 115 -6.64 16.17 0.56
C ILE A 115 -5.68 15.77 1.70
N ARG A 116 -6.24 15.14 2.73
CA ARG A 116 -5.51 14.84 3.97
C ARG A 116 -4.78 13.50 3.94
N PHE A 117 -5.51 12.40 3.71
CA PHE A 117 -4.96 11.04 3.76
C PHE A 117 -4.60 10.56 2.36
N ILE A 118 -3.33 10.71 1.97
CA ILE A 118 -2.86 10.34 0.63
C ILE A 118 -2.20 8.96 0.70
N VAL A 119 -2.69 8.01 -0.09
CA VAL A 119 -2.07 6.68 -0.22
C VAL A 119 -0.72 6.84 -0.89
N HIS A 120 0.34 6.46 -0.20
CA HIS A 120 1.71 6.38 -0.73
C HIS A 120 1.94 5.06 -1.44
N ASP A 121 1.55 3.97 -0.78
CA ASP A 121 1.67 2.61 -1.26
C ASP A 121 0.41 1.81 -0.89
N GLY A 122 -0.04 0.96 -1.81
CA GLY A 122 -1.20 0.09 -1.60
C GLY A 122 -2.53 0.60 -2.17
N HIS A 123 -2.54 1.35 -3.28
CA HIS A 123 -3.78 1.77 -3.95
C HIS A 123 -4.65 0.57 -4.36
N HIS A 124 -4.07 -0.50 -4.90
CA HIS A 124 -4.77 -1.73 -5.25
C HIS A 124 -5.39 -2.42 -4.03
N ARG A 125 -4.69 -2.44 -2.90
CA ARG A 125 -5.20 -2.99 -1.63
C ARG A 125 -6.34 -2.13 -1.09
N SER A 126 -6.22 -0.81 -1.13
CA SER A 126 -7.30 0.11 -0.77
C SER A 126 -8.55 -0.11 -1.63
N TRP A 127 -8.38 -0.25 -2.94
CA TRP A 127 -9.48 -0.57 -3.87
C TRP A 127 -10.11 -1.92 -3.55
N PHE A 128 -9.30 -2.96 -3.33
CA PHE A 128 -9.78 -4.30 -2.97
C PHE A 128 -10.64 -4.29 -1.70
N PHE A 129 -10.18 -3.63 -0.63
CA PHE A 129 -10.97 -3.54 0.61
C PHE A 129 -12.25 -2.71 0.43
N ASN A 130 -12.27 -1.74 -0.49
CA ASN A 130 -13.50 -1.01 -0.83
C ASN A 130 -14.53 -1.90 -1.52
N ASP A 131 -14.09 -2.76 -2.44
CA ASP A 131 -14.94 -3.72 -3.11
C ASP A 131 -15.58 -4.69 -2.10
N LYS A 132 -14.76 -5.24 -1.18
CA LYS A 132 -15.20 -6.10 -0.07
C LYS A 132 -15.97 -5.37 1.05
N LYS A 133 -16.29 -4.07 0.90
CA LYS A 133 -16.97 -3.23 1.90
C LYS A 133 -16.33 -3.26 3.30
N SER A 134 -15.01 -3.40 3.34
CA SER A 134 -14.24 -3.51 4.59
C SER A 134 -13.26 -2.34 4.75
N LYS A 135 -12.70 -2.20 5.95
CA LYS A 135 -11.67 -1.22 6.25
C LYS A 135 -10.30 -1.80 5.91
N VAL A 136 -9.37 -0.94 5.51
CA VAL A 136 -7.98 -1.32 5.21
C VAL A 136 -7.06 -0.92 6.35
N ASN A 137 -6.18 -1.82 6.78
CA ASN A 137 -5.14 -1.51 7.76
C ASN A 137 -4.10 -0.56 7.14
N ALA A 138 -3.78 0.54 7.82
CA ALA A 138 -2.91 1.58 7.30
C ALA A 138 -1.88 2.03 8.33
N VAL A 139 -0.62 2.14 7.89
CA VAL A 139 0.44 2.86 8.61
C VAL A 139 0.41 4.31 8.18
N ILE A 140 0.31 5.21 9.16
CA ILE A 140 0.14 6.64 8.91
C ILE A 140 1.40 7.39 9.24
N LEU A 141 1.89 8.11 8.24
CA LEU A 141 3.08 8.94 8.28
C LEU A 141 2.66 10.40 8.28
N GLN A 142 3.05 11.16 9.30
CA GLN A 142 2.77 12.59 9.38
C GLN A 142 4.09 13.37 9.37
N PRO A 143 4.28 14.34 8.44
CA PRO A 143 5.42 15.23 8.51
C PRO A 143 5.32 16.12 9.77
N ILE A 144 6.39 16.14 10.56
CA ILE A 144 6.54 17.01 11.73
C ILE A 144 7.13 18.36 11.29
N GLU A 145 8.02 18.31 10.29
CA GLU A 145 8.66 19.48 9.66
C GLU A 145 8.67 19.31 8.13
N ASN A 146 9.02 20.37 7.40
CA ASN A 146 9.18 20.33 5.94
C ASN A 146 7.92 19.91 5.16
N TYR A 147 6.75 20.35 5.63
CA TYR A 147 5.45 20.01 5.03
C TYR A 147 5.39 20.25 3.52
N LYS A 148 5.89 21.42 3.06
CA LYS A 148 5.94 21.78 1.63
C LYS A 148 6.75 20.80 0.79
N ILE A 149 7.78 20.17 1.35
CA ILE A 149 8.60 19.18 0.65
C ILE A 149 7.78 17.91 0.44
N VAL A 150 7.10 17.43 1.49
CA VAL A 150 6.23 16.24 1.40
C VAL A 150 5.06 16.49 0.46
N GLU A 151 4.43 17.67 0.53
CA GLU A 151 3.38 18.09 -0.39
C GLU A 151 3.87 18.08 -1.85
N LYS A 152 5.09 18.59 -2.12
CA LYS A 152 5.70 18.56 -3.45
C LYS A 152 5.93 17.13 -3.94
N CYS A 153 6.41 16.23 -3.08
CA CYS A 153 6.56 14.80 -3.39
C CYS A 153 5.21 14.14 -3.72
N LEU A 154 4.12 14.61 -3.11
CA LEU A 154 2.75 14.14 -3.32
C LEU A 154 1.96 14.99 -4.32
N SER A 155 2.61 15.86 -5.10
CA SER A 155 1.95 16.81 -6.01
C SER A 155 0.98 16.14 -6.99
N GLN A 156 1.24 14.90 -7.40
CA GLN A 156 0.33 14.11 -8.24
C GLN A 156 -1.06 13.93 -7.60
N ALA A 157 -1.14 13.75 -6.27
CA ALA A 157 -2.42 13.65 -5.56
C ALA A 157 -3.24 14.94 -5.69
N PHE A 158 -2.56 16.09 -5.63
CA PHE A 158 -3.17 17.42 -5.77
C PHE A 158 -3.56 17.77 -7.21
N GLN A 159 -2.93 17.12 -8.20
CA GLN A 159 -3.28 17.25 -9.61
C GLN A 159 -4.49 16.39 -9.97
N ILE A 160 -4.49 15.12 -9.55
CA ILE A 160 -5.56 14.16 -9.88
C ILE A 160 -6.83 14.45 -9.07
N ARG A 161 -6.67 14.83 -7.80
CA ARG A 161 -7.76 15.11 -6.84
C ARG A 161 -8.85 14.04 -6.89
N ARG A 162 -8.45 12.79 -6.73
CA ARG A 162 -9.37 11.66 -6.75
C ARG A 162 -9.10 10.71 -5.58
N LEU A 163 -10.16 10.10 -5.06
CA LEU A 163 -10.04 9.00 -4.12
C LEU A 163 -9.38 7.79 -4.80
N ALA A 164 -8.57 7.04 -4.06
CA ALA A 164 -7.89 5.84 -4.54
C ALA A 164 -8.87 4.80 -5.11
N ILE A 165 -10.08 4.73 -4.54
CA ILE A 165 -11.15 3.82 -4.95
C ILE A 165 -11.83 4.20 -6.27
N ASN A 166 -11.66 5.44 -6.74
CA ASN A 166 -12.28 5.96 -7.96
C ASN A 166 -11.30 6.02 -9.15
N LEU A 167 -10.10 5.45 -8.99
CA LEU A 167 -9.12 5.38 -10.07
C LEU A 167 -9.62 4.45 -11.19
N PRO A 168 -9.36 4.81 -12.47
CA PRO A 168 -9.67 3.93 -13.57
C PRO A 168 -8.80 2.67 -13.51
N ILE A 169 -9.39 1.55 -13.91
CA ILE A 169 -8.73 0.25 -14.02
C ILE A 169 -8.39 0.00 -15.49
N PHE A 170 -7.21 -0.55 -15.77
CA PHE A 170 -6.72 -0.83 -17.13
C PHE A 170 -5.91 -2.14 -17.18
#